data_AF-A0A661IFM1-F1
#
_entry.id   AF-A0A661IFM1-F1
#
_cell.length_a   1.000
_cell.length_b   1.000
_cell.length_c   1.000
_cell.angle_alpha   90.00
_cell.angle_beta   90.00
_cell.angle_gamma   90.00
#
_symmetry.space_group_name_H-M   'P 1'
#
loop_
_entity.id
_entity.type
_entity.pdbx_description
1 polymer ?
#
loop_
_entity_poly.entity_id
_entity_poly.type
_entity_poly.pdbx_seq_one_letter_code
_entity_poly.pdbx_strand_id
1 'polypeptide(L)' 'MKGFFGKILRVDLSRRDFREEEIPEEIYRCHLGGKGLGTHLLLELNPRGVD' A
#
# COMPACT_ATOMS: atom_id res chain seq x y z
N MET A 1 -4.47 5.56 13.62
CA MET A 1 -4.16 7.01 13.56
C MET A 1 -5.37 7.74 12.98
N LYS A 2 -5.89 8.80 13.61
CA LYS A 2 -7.07 9.52 13.08
C LYS A 2 -6.76 10.11 11.69
N GLY A 3 -7.72 10.04 10.77
CA GLY A 3 -7.55 10.51 9.39
C GLY A 3 -7.12 9.43 8.38
N PHE A 4 -6.84 8.21 8.83
CA PHE A 4 -6.53 7.06 7.97
C PHE A 4 -7.54 5.95 8.19
N PHE A 5 -7.94 5.28 7.10
CA PHE A 5 -8.78 4.09 7.18
C PHE A 5 -8.01 2.84 7.60
N GLY A 6 -6.68 2.87 7.59
CA GLY A 6 -5.84 1.73 7.96
C GLY A 6 -5.90 0.56 6.97
N LYS A 7 -6.34 0.80 5.74
CA LYS A 7 -6.51 -0.23 4.71
C LYS A 7 -6.32 0.30 3.31
N ILE A 8 -5.98 -0.61 2.40
CA ILE A 8 -5.94 -0.40 0.94
C ILE A 8 -6.79 -1.45 0.23
N LEU A 9 -7.18 -1.16 -1.01
CA LEU A 9 -7.77 -2.13 -1.91
C LEU A 9 -6.71 -2.58 -2.90
N ARG A 10 -6.36 -3.86 -2.90
CA ARG A 10 -5.48 -4.46 -3.89
C ARG A 10 -6.30 -5.09 -5.00
N VAL A 11 -6.00 -4.73 -6.25
CA VAL A 11 -6.70 -5.21 -7.44
C VAL A 11 -5.70 -5.95 -8.33
N ASP A 12 -6.04 -7.18 -8.70
CA ASP A 12 -5.30 -7.98 -9.67
C ASP A 12 -6.11 -8.05 -10.97
N LEU A 13 -5.65 -7.33 -11.99
CA LEU A 13 -6.33 -7.25 -13.29
C LEU A 13 -6.18 -8.53 -14.12
N SER A 14 -5.10 -9.29 -13.93
CA SER A 14 -4.88 -10.56 -14.64
C SER A 14 -5.85 -11.63 -14.16
N ARG A 15 -6.13 -11.65 -12.86
CA ARG A 15 -7.06 -12.61 -12.22
C ARG A 15 -8.48 -12.10 -12.12
N ARG A 16 -8.73 -10.82 -12.40
CA ARG A 16 -10.02 -10.12 -12.22
C ARG A 16 -10.53 -10.26 -10.78
N ASP A 17 -9.63 -10.06 -9.84
CA ASP A 17 -9.88 -10.26 -8.41
C ASP A 17 -9.47 -9.01 -7.62
N PHE A 18 -10.07 -8.85 -6.43
CA PHE A 18 -9.69 -7.80 -5.51
C PHE A 18 -9.73 -8.29 -4.07
N ARG A 19 -8.94 -7.65 -3.22
CA ARG A 19 -8.98 -7.86 -1.78
C ARG A 19 -8.57 -6.61 -1.03
N GLU A 20 -9.04 -6.53 0.19
CA GLU A 20 -8.79 -5.47 1.14
C GLU A 20 -7.63 -5.91 2.03
N GLU A 21 -6.65 -5.04 2.18
CA GLU A 21 -5.46 -5.31 2.98
C GLU A 21 -5.36 -4.25 4.08
N GLU A 22 -5.18 -4.72 5.32
CA GLU A 22 -4.88 -3.84 6.45
C GLU A 22 -3.44 -3.34 6.34
N ILE A 23 -3.24 -2.06 6.62
CA ILE A 23 -1.92 -1.45 6.70
C ILE A 23 -1.65 -1.12 8.17
N PRO A 24 -0.56 -1.66 8.76
CA PRO A 24 -0.19 -1.38 10.14
C PRO A 24 -0.07 0.12 10.43
N GLU A 25 -0.48 0.56 11.62
CA GLU A 25 -0.46 1.97 11.99
C GLU A 25 0.96 2.56 11.94
N GLU A 26 1.97 1.74 12.22
CA GLU A 26 3.38 2.09 12.22
C GLU A 26 3.84 2.62 10.85
N ILE A 27 3.31 2.08 9.76
CA ILE A 27 3.61 2.56 8.40
C ILE A 27 3.13 4.00 8.22
N TYR A 28 1.92 4.32 8.71
CA TYR A 28 1.40 5.69 8.65
C TYR A 28 2.15 6.64 9.58
N ARG A 29 2.68 6.17 10.71
CA ARG A 29 3.53 6.98 11.58
C ARG A 29 4.90 7.29 10.93
N CYS A 30 5.48 6.33 10.22
CA CYS A 30 6.77 6.47 9.55
C CYS A 30 6.68 7.26 8.23
N HIS A 31 5.58 7.13 7.49
CA HIS A 31 5.49 7.59 6.10
C HIS A 31 4.27 8.48 5.82
N LEU A 32 3.46 8.81 6.84
CA LEU A 32 2.17 9.48 6.68
C LEU A 32 1.27 8.72 5.69
N GLY A 33 0.75 9.39 4.67
CA GLY A 33 -0.04 8.78 3.60
C GLY A 33 0.32 9.35 2.25
N GLY A 34 -0.61 9.26 1.29
CA GLY A 34 -0.42 9.79 -0.05
C GLY A 34 0.88 9.29 -0.67
N LYS A 35 1.79 10.22 -0.99
CA LYS A 35 3.08 9.90 -1.61
C LYS A 35 3.98 9.05 -0.72
N GLY A 36 4.02 9.28 0.60
CA GLY A 36 4.90 8.52 1.48
C GLY A 36 4.49 7.05 1.57
N LEU A 37 3.19 6.78 1.74
CA LEU A 37 2.64 5.42 1.67
C LEU A 37 2.84 4.81 0.28
N GLY A 38 2.62 5.57 -0.79
CA GLY A 38 2.83 5.11 -2.16
C GLY A 38 4.27 4.66 -2.42
N THR A 39 5.26 5.45 -1.99
CA THR A 39 6.68 5.09 -2.13
C THR A 39 7.06 3.88 -1.29
N HIS A 40 6.56 3.76 -0.05
CA HIS A 40 6.78 2.59 0.80
C HIS A 40 6.30 1.30 0.09
N LEU A 41 5.05 1.32 -0.39
CA LEU A 41 4.46 0.17 -1.10
C LEU A 41 5.18 -0.15 -2.41
N LEU A 42 5.62 0.85 -3.16
CA LEU A 42 6.41 0.62 -4.39
C LEU A 42 7.73 -0.09 -4.07
N LEU A 43 8.46 0.35 -3.06
CA LEU A 43 9.74 -0.26 -2.69
C LEU A 43 9.58 -1.69 -2.15
N GLU A 44 8.48 -1.97 -1.46
CA GLU A 44 8.19 -3.29 -0.90
C GLU A 44 7.69 -4.29 -1.97
N LEU A 45 6.81 -3.83 -2.87
CA LEU A 45 6.08 -4.73 -3.77
C LEU A 45 6.69 -4.85 -5.17
N ASN A 46 7.55 -3.91 -5.57
CA ASN A 46 8.18 -3.91 -6.88
C ASN A 46 9.67 -4.25 -6.73
N PRO A 47 10.07 -5.52 -6.96
CA PRO A 47 11.48 -5.87 -6.94
C PRO A 47 12.24 -5.11 -8.03
N ARG A 48 13.54 -4.92 -7.81
CA ARG A 48 14.40 -4.22 -8.77
C ARG A 48 14.33 -4.89 -10.15
N GLY A 49 14.14 -4.08 -11.19
CA GLY A 49 14.20 -4.53 -12.59
C GLY A 49 12.88 -4.97 -13.21
N VAL A 50 11.74 -4.68 -12.57
CA VAL A 50 10.44 -4.67 -13.27
C VAL A 50 10.46 -3.57 -14.34
N ASP A 51 9.95 -3.88 -15.53
CA ASP A 51 9.81 -2.95 -16.68
C ASP A 51 8.71 -1.90 -16.41
#